data_AF-A0A925XH48-F1
#
_entry.id   AF-A0A925XH48-F1
#
_cell.length_a   1.000
_cell.length_b   1.000
_cell.length_c   1.000
_cell.angle_alpha   90.00
_cell.angle_beta   90.00
_cell.angle_gamma   90.00
#
_symmetry.space_group_name_H-M   'P 1'
#
loop_
_entity.id
_entity.type
_entity.pdbx_description
1 polymer ?
#
loop_
_entity_poly.entity_id
_entity_poly.type
_entity_poly.pdbx_seq_one_letter_code
_entity_poly.pdbx_strand_id
1 'polypeptide(L)'
;MGLGVTVCFYLVFGIGVAAALWIGDAAGSQNDRLFRVLTAPLFWPLYLPVLLTPRPAENCSAGLMLQKQQPQPAPRDEMATAIAQVEVELDTALRSLDGWAEDVLAAEHDRFAELRTAWRQQAERVRELDCLLAQSSFDVASPASTSAATPVESPTRSRIQTCERTRTENLLKLKHVRQQLHDDLMATLAWVRELVTMIHLAKYTGAPASRAAELVQQIAAAVEGLSEVTAWVDDPRDRSPRNTSANAAS
;
A
#
# COMPACT_ATOMS: atom_id res chain seq x y z
N MET A 1 1.60 57.76 -18.43
CA MET A 1 0.48 56.81 -18.20
C MET A 1 1.07 55.42 -18.04
N GLY A 2 1.47 55.02 -16.83
CA GLY A 2 2.19 53.74 -16.68
C GLY A 2 2.00 53.09 -15.32
N LEU A 3 2.39 53.79 -14.24
CA LEU A 3 2.44 53.18 -12.91
C LEU A 3 1.06 52.90 -12.29
N GLY A 4 0.11 53.83 -12.42
CA GLY A 4 -1.24 53.63 -11.87
C GLY A 4 -1.97 52.45 -12.50
N VAL A 5 -1.86 52.32 -13.83
CA VAL A 5 -2.48 51.22 -14.58
C VAL A 5 -1.85 49.88 -14.22
N THR A 6 -0.51 49.80 -14.13
CA THR A 6 0.17 48.57 -13.71
C THR A 6 -0.18 48.17 -12.28
N VAL A 7 -0.27 49.14 -11.35
CA VAL A 7 -0.67 48.86 -9.96
C VAL A 7 -2.11 48.32 -9.89
N CYS A 8 -3.05 48.91 -10.65
CA CYS A 8 -4.41 48.40 -10.73
C CYS A 8 -4.47 46.97 -11.27
N PHE A 9 -3.73 46.65 -12.34
CA PHE A 9 -3.68 45.29 -12.87
C PHE A 9 -3.13 44.29 -11.84
N TYR A 10 -2.03 44.61 -11.16
CA TYR A 10 -1.45 43.73 -10.15
C TYR A 10 -2.41 43.45 -8.98
N LEU A 11 -3.18 44.45 -8.54
CA LEU A 11 -4.18 44.26 -7.48
C LEU A 11 -5.34 43.35 -7.93
N VAL A 12 -5.85 43.52 -9.15
CA VAL A 12 -6.96 42.70 -9.66
C VAL A 12 -6.55 41.22 -9.77
N PHE A 13 -5.38 40.95 -10.34
CA PHE A 13 -4.87 39.57 -10.44
C PHE A 13 -4.54 38.98 -9.07
N GLY A 14 -3.92 39.76 -8.18
CA GLY A 14 -3.62 39.34 -6.81
C GLY A 14 -4.87 38.96 -6.01
N ILE A 15 -5.94 39.74 -6.12
CA ILE A 15 -7.24 39.44 -5.49
C ILE A 15 -7.85 38.15 -6.06
N GLY A 16 -7.78 37.96 -7.39
CA GLY A 16 -8.27 36.75 -8.04
C GLY A 16 -7.58 35.48 -7.54
N VAL A 17 -6.24 35.52 -7.40
CA VAL A 17 -5.44 34.41 -6.86
C VAL A 17 -5.76 34.16 -5.37
N ALA A 18 -5.90 35.21 -4.57
CA ALA A 18 -6.26 35.10 -3.16
C ALA A 18 -7.65 34.45 -2.97
N ALA A 19 -8.63 34.84 -3.79
CA ALA A 19 -9.97 34.23 -3.78
C ALA A 19 -9.91 32.75 -4.18
N ALA A 20 -9.16 32.39 -5.22
CA ALA A 20 -8.99 31.01 -5.66
C ALA A 20 -8.35 30.13 -4.55
N LEU A 21 -7.33 30.65 -3.85
CA LEU A 21 -6.71 29.96 -2.72
C LEU A 21 -7.67 29.79 -1.53
N TRP A 22 -8.47 30.82 -1.23
CA TRP A 22 -9.48 30.76 -0.16
C TRP A 22 -10.53 29.67 -0.41
N ILE A 23 -10.92 29.47 -1.67
CA ILE A 23 -11.93 28.48 -2.07
C ILE A 23 -11.34 27.07 -2.15
N GLY A 24 -10.07 26.93 -2.56
CA GLY A 24 -9.43 25.63 -2.79
C GLY A 24 -8.89 24.92 -1.54
N ASP A 25 -8.62 25.63 -0.45
CA ASP A 25 -7.90 25.07 0.71
C ASP A 25 -8.86 24.79 1.89
N ALA A 26 -9.68 23.74 1.78
CA ALA A 26 -10.67 23.38 2.79
C ALA A 26 -10.10 22.60 4.00
N ALA A 27 -8.85 22.11 3.92
CA ALA A 27 -8.28 21.17 4.89
C ALA A 27 -7.16 21.73 5.80
N GLY A 28 -6.62 22.93 5.54
CA GLY A 28 -5.51 23.50 6.31
C GLY A 28 -5.93 24.21 7.61
N SER A 29 -4.96 24.44 8.52
CA SER A 29 -5.16 25.22 9.75
C SER A 29 -5.61 26.65 9.45
N GLN A 30 -6.44 27.25 10.30
CA GLN A 30 -6.99 28.60 10.06
C GLN A 30 -5.89 29.68 9.97
N ASN A 31 -4.79 29.50 10.70
CA ASN A 31 -3.66 30.42 10.69
C ASN A 31 -2.85 30.34 9.39
N ASP A 32 -2.63 29.14 8.84
CA ASP A 32 -1.93 28.98 7.55
C ASP A 32 -2.73 29.58 6.40
N ARG A 33 -4.07 29.48 6.44
CA ARG A 33 -4.94 30.09 5.44
C ARG A 33 -4.83 31.61 5.46
N LEU A 34 -4.92 32.22 6.64
CA LEU A 34 -4.82 33.67 6.79
C LEU A 34 -3.47 34.19 6.29
N PHE A 35 -2.37 33.51 6.64
CA PHE A 35 -1.04 33.89 6.18
C PHE A 35 -0.94 33.83 4.65
N ARG A 36 -1.38 32.72 4.02
CA ARG A 36 -1.37 32.56 2.56
C ARG A 36 -2.22 33.59 1.82
N VAL A 37 -3.38 33.94 2.37
CA VAL A 37 -4.28 34.93 1.75
C VAL A 37 -3.70 36.33 1.80
N LEU A 38 -3.05 36.68 2.92
CA LEU A 38 -2.42 37.99 3.10
C LEU A 38 -1.19 38.16 2.20
N THR A 39 -0.41 37.10 1.96
CA THR A 39 0.79 37.16 1.13
C THR A 39 0.53 36.94 -0.37
N ALA A 40 -0.56 36.27 -0.74
CA ALA A 40 -0.94 36.00 -2.12
C ALA A 40 -0.96 37.22 -3.06
N PRO A 41 -1.54 38.39 -2.71
CA PRO A 41 -1.57 39.53 -3.64
C PRO A 41 -0.18 40.12 -3.90
N LEU A 42 0.75 40.00 -2.94
CA LEU A 42 2.11 40.53 -3.06
C LEU A 42 3.03 39.58 -3.82
N PHE A 43 2.81 38.27 -3.70
CA PHE A 43 3.67 37.22 -4.24
C PHE A 43 2.98 36.32 -5.28
N TRP A 44 1.90 36.81 -5.92
CA TRP A 44 1.09 36.02 -6.87
C TRP A 44 1.88 35.31 -8.00
N PRO A 45 2.99 35.86 -8.57
CA PRO A 45 3.73 35.18 -9.62
C PRO A 45 4.37 33.87 -9.13
N LEU A 46 4.69 33.81 -7.84
CA LEU A 46 5.31 32.65 -7.18
C LEU A 46 4.26 31.57 -6.85
N TYR A 47 3.01 31.98 -6.59
CA TYR A 47 1.90 31.06 -6.32
C TYR A 47 1.31 30.42 -7.58
N LEU A 48 1.48 31.03 -8.75
CA LEU A 48 0.94 30.53 -10.01
C LEU A 48 1.46 29.13 -10.41
N PRO A 49 2.78 28.83 -10.37
CA PRO A 49 3.26 27.47 -10.65
C PRO A 49 2.82 26.44 -9.59
N VAL A 50 2.63 26.86 -8.33
CA VAL A 50 2.12 25.99 -7.26
C VAL A 50 0.65 25.63 -7.50
N LEU A 51 -0.16 26.57 -7.99
CA LEU A 51 -1.56 26.34 -8.37
C LEU A 51 -1.69 25.49 -9.64
N LEU A 52 -0.73 25.58 -10.55
CA LEU A 52 -0.68 24.78 -11.78
C LEU A 52 -0.08 23.40 -11.57
N THR A 53 0.65 23.18 -10.47
CA THR A 53 1.14 21.85 -10.14
C THR A 53 -0.07 20.97 -9.90
N PRO A 54 -0.31 19.92 -10.72
CA PRO A 54 -1.43 19.03 -10.51
C PRO A 54 -1.27 18.46 -9.10
N ARG A 55 -2.16 18.90 -8.20
CA ARG A 55 -2.18 18.41 -6.83
C ARG A 55 -2.35 16.90 -6.95
N PRO A 56 -1.43 16.07 -6.43
CA PRO A 56 -1.68 14.64 -6.35
C PRO A 56 -3.03 14.51 -5.67
N ALA A 57 -3.94 13.75 -6.29
CA ALA A 57 -5.31 13.59 -5.83
C ALA A 57 -5.27 12.85 -4.48
N GLU A 58 -4.91 13.56 -3.41
CA GLU A 58 -5.20 13.19 -2.05
C GLU A 58 -6.71 13.24 -1.91
N ASN A 59 -7.29 12.07 -2.11
CA ASN A 59 -8.57 11.63 -1.58
C ASN A 59 -9.80 12.24 -2.28
N CYS A 60 -10.24 11.47 -3.28
CA CYS A 60 -11.61 11.34 -3.73
C CYS A 60 -12.58 11.24 -2.54
N SER A 61 -13.05 12.38 -2.04
CA SER A 61 -14.09 12.44 -1.01
C SER A 61 -14.70 13.84 -0.93
N ALA A 62 -15.49 14.21 -1.94
CA ALA A 62 -16.58 15.16 -1.75
C ALA A 62 -17.47 15.24 -2.99
N GLY A 63 -18.69 14.67 -2.90
CA GLY A 63 -19.80 15.20 -3.68
C GLY A 63 -20.87 14.20 -4.11
N LEU A 64 -21.62 13.64 -3.17
CA LEU A 64 -23.08 13.85 -3.12
C LEU A 64 -23.69 13.34 -1.79
N MET A 65 -23.71 14.28 -0.83
CA MET A 65 -24.76 14.58 0.16
C MET A 65 -25.51 13.46 0.91
N LEU A 66 -25.42 13.57 2.25
CA LEU A 66 -26.38 13.15 3.28
C LEU A 66 -26.42 11.66 3.70
N GLN A 67 -25.30 11.16 4.18
CA GLN A 67 -25.34 10.27 5.34
C GLN A 67 -24.32 10.75 6.36
N LYS A 68 -24.78 10.92 7.61
CA LYS A 68 -23.98 11.26 8.79
C LYS A 68 -23.08 10.06 9.13
N GLN A 69 -22.17 9.71 8.24
CA GLN A 69 -21.09 8.78 8.50
C GLN A 69 -20.08 9.54 9.35
N GLN A 70 -20.27 9.35 10.66
CA GLN A 70 -19.22 9.43 11.66
C GLN A 70 -17.89 8.98 11.03
N PRO A 71 -16.80 9.75 11.13
CA PRO A 71 -15.53 9.42 10.49
C PRO A 71 -15.16 8.01 10.94
N GLN A 72 -15.34 7.04 10.05
CA GLN A 72 -14.80 5.71 10.27
C GLN A 72 -13.29 5.97 10.32
N PRO A 73 -12.62 5.64 11.44
CA PRO A 73 -11.17 5.67 11.45
C PRO A 73 -10.74 4.85 10.24
N ALA A 74 -9.86 5.42 9.42
CA ALA A 74 -9.22 4.68 8.32
C ALA A 74 -8.92 3.28 8.84
N PRO A 75 -9.30 2.20 8.10
CA PRO A 75 -9.18 0.83 8.57
C PRO A 75 -7.81 0.71 9.21
N ARG A 76 -7.81 0.58 10.55
CA ARG A 76 -6.57 0.53 11.30
C ARG A 76 -5.78 -0.60 10.67
N ASP A 77 -4.51 -0.35 10.47
CA ASP A 77 -3.61 -1.30 9.85
C ASP A 77 -3.47 -2.53 10.77
N GLU A 78 -4.41 -3.47 10.63
CA GLU A 78 -4.53 -4.66 11.46
C GLU A 78 -3.25 -5.50 11.34
N MET A 79 -2.67 -5.54 10.13
CA MET A 79 -1.40 -6.21 9.85
C MET A 79 -0.24 -5.55 10.59
N ALA A 80 -0.10 -4.22 10.51
CA ALA A 80 0.95 -3.51 11.27
C ALA A 80 0.82 -3.72 12.78
N THR A 81 -0.43 -3.73 13.28
CA THR A 81 -0.70 -3.96 14.70
C THR A 81 -0.33 -5.39 15.12
N ALA A 82 -0.69 -6.39 14.30
CA ALA A 82 -0.35 -7.78 14.53
C ALA A 82 1.17 -8.02 14.50
N ILE A 83 1.88 -7.44 13.52
CA ILE A 83 3.34 -7.51 13.42
C ILE A 83 3.98 -6.89 14.67
N ALA A 84 3.60 -5.66 15.03
CA ALA A 84 4.17 -4.99 16.20
C ALA A 84 3.94 -5.78 17.50
N GLN A 85 2.77 -6.40 17.65
CA GLN A 85 2.48 -7.25 18.80
C GLN A 85 3.38 -8.49 18.83
N VAL A 86 3.50 -9.22 17.71
CA VAL A 86 4.36 -10.40 17.63
C VAL A 86 5.84 -10.04 17.83
N GLU A 87 6.29 -8.90 17.31
CA GLU A 87 7.66 -8.39 17.53
C GLU A 87 7.96 -8.18 19.01
N VAL A 88 7.03 -7.58 19.76
CA VAL A 88 7.17 -7.34 21.21
C VAL A 88 7.11 -8.65 22.00
N GLU A 89 6.19 -9.56 21.65
CA GLU A 89 6.06 -10.88 22.28
C GLU A 89 7.33 -11.72 22.08
N LEU A 90 7.85 -11.74 20.85
CA LEU A 90 9.08 -12.44 20.49
C LEU A 90 10.29 -11.85 21.21
N ASP A 91 10.46 -10.53 21.20
CA ASP A 91 11.57 -9.84 21.89
C ASP A 91 11.53 -10.09 23.40
N THR A 92 10.34 -10.10 24.00
CA THR A 92 10.15 -10.45 25.41
C THR A 92 10.54 -11.91 25.68
N ALA A 93 10.16 -12.83 24.82
CA ALA A 93 10.51 -14.25 24.95
C ALA A 93 12.02 -14.49 24.80
N LEU A 94 12.66 -13.84 23.83
CA LEU A 94 14.10 -13.94 23.59
C LEU A 94 14.90 -13.35 24.76
N ARG A 95 14.55 -12.16 25.26
CA ARG A 95 15.16 -11.61 26.49
C ARG A 95 14.98 -12.50 27.71
N SER A 96 13.87 -13.25 27.75
CA SER A 96 13.64 -14.20 28.83
C SER A 96 14.60 -15.41 28.79
N LEU A 97 15.25 -15.65 27.65
CA LEU A 97 16.27 -16.69 27.47
C LEU A 97 17.71 -16.19 27.71
N ASP A 98 17.92 -14.88 27.93
CA ASP A 98 19.24 -14.32 28.27
C ASP A 98 19.81 -15.02 29.51
N GLY A 99 21.06 -15.47 29.41
CA GLY A 99 21.74 -16.27 30.44
C GLY A 99 21.46 -17.78 30.41
N TRP A 100 20.54 -18.25 29.55
CA TRP A 100 20.26 -19.68 29.36
C TRP A 100 20.78 -20.23 28.03
N ALA A 101 20.71 -19.42 26.97
CA ALA A 101 21.12 -19.81 25.62
C ALA A 101 21.79 -18.63 24.86
N GLU A 102 22.56 -17.81 25.57
CA GLU A 102 23.13 -16.55 25.06
C GLU A 102 23.92 -16.74 23.75
N ASP A 103 24.77 -17.77 23.67
CA ASP A 103 25.57 -18.05 22.47
C ASP A 103 24.72 -18.40 21.24
N VAL A 104 23.60 -19.11 21.45
CA VAL A 104 22.68 -19.50 20.36
C VAL A 104 21.84 -18.32 19.93
N LEU A 105 21.37 -17.51 20.88
CA LEU A 105 20.57 -16.31 20.60
C LEU A 105 21.38 -15.25 19.84
N ALA A 106 22.66 -15.09 20.18
CA ALA A 106 23.54 -14.14 19.50
C ALA A 106 23.68 -14.44 18.00
N ALA A 107 23.79 -15.73 17.64
CA ALA A 107 23.88 -16.15 16.24
C ALA A 107 22.58 -15.96 15.45
N GLU A 108 21.42 -16.00 16.12
CA GLU A 108 20.10 -15.98 15.47
C GLU A 108 19.44 -14.59 15.50
N HIS A 109 20.00 -13.63 16.25
CA HIS A 109 19.46 -12.27 16.35
C HIS A 109 19.35 -11.57 14.99
N ASP A 110 20.38 -11.72 14.15
CA ASP A 110 20.41 -11.14 12.81
C ASP A 110 19.31 -11.74 11.92
N ARG A 111 19.08 -13.05 12.02
CA ARG A 111 18.00 -13.74 11.28
C ARG A 111 16.62 -13.30 11.74
N PHE A 112 16.42 -13.05 13.03
CA PHE A 112 15.16 -12.47 13.51
C PHE A 112 14.97 -11.05 12.99
N ALA A 113 16.03 -10.25 12.89
CA ALA A 113 15.94 -8.92 12.29
C ALA A 113 15.54 -9.01 10.80
N GLU A 114 16.14 -9.93 10.04
CA GLU A 114 15.76 -10.21 8.65
C GLU A 114 14.29 -10.62 8.54
N LEU A 115 13.83 -11.54 9.39
CA LEU A 115 12.43 -11.96 9.43
C LEU A 115 11.45 -10.80 9.66
N ARG A 116 11.76 -9.91 10.62
CA ARG A 116 10.95 -8.71 10.86
C ARG A 116 10.90 -7.80 9.64
N THR A 117 12.03 -7.62 8.94
CA THR A 117 12.05 -6.83 7.71
C THR A 117 11.21 -7.46 6.60
N ALA A 118 11.26 -8.79 6.46
CA ALA A 118 10.45 -9.53 5.50
C ALA A 118 8.94 -9.38 5.76
N TRP A 119 8.49 -9.49 7.00
CA TRP A 119 7.09 -9.26 7.36
C TRP A 119 6.60 -7.86 7.02
N ARG A 120 7.42 -6.84 7.31
CA ARG A 120 7.07 -5.44 6.99
C ARG A 120 7.01 -5.22 5.49
N GLN A 121 7.92 -5.81 4.72
CA GLN A 121 7.91 -5.76 3.26
C GLN A 121 6.69 -6.47 2.68
N GLN A 122 6.30 -7.64 3.21
CA GLN A 122 5.10 -8.36 2.78
C GLN A 122 3.83 -7.56 3.10
N ALA A 123 3.76 -6.95 4.28
CA ALA A 123 2.65 -6.06 4.63
C ALA A 123 2.57 -4.85 3.68
N GLU A 124 3.70 -4.23 3.33
CA GLU A 124 3.72 -3.12 2.39
C GLU A 124 3.22 -3.54 1.00
N ARG A 125 3.64 -4.70 0.50
CA ARG A 125 3.13 -5.25 -0.78
C ARG A 125 1.62 -5.46 -0.77
N VAL A 126 1.05 -5.94 0.34
CA VAL A 126 -0.40 -6.08 0.48
C VAL A 126 -1.08 -4.71 0.44
N ARG A 127 -0.51 -3.69 1.09
CA ARG A 127 -1.02 -2.30 1.01
C ARG A 127 -0.94 -1.74 -0.39
N GLU A 128 0.16 -1.95 -1.11
CA GLU A 128 0.31 -1.53 -2.50
C GLU A 128 -0.77 -2.18 -3.38
N LEU A 129 -1.01 -3.49 -3.23
CA LEU A 129 -2.09 -4.19 -3.93
C LEU A 129 -3.47 -3.63 -3.55
N ASP A 130 -3.71 -3.34 -2.28
CA ASP A 130 -4.96 -2.74 -1.82
C ASP A 130 -5.16 -1.34 -2.42
N CYS A 131 -4.12 -0.52 -2.46
CA CYS A 131 -4.13 0.78 -3.12
C CYS A 131 -4.41 0.64 -4.63
N LEU A 132 -3.77 -0.30 -5.31
CA LEU A 132 -4.00 -0.56 -6.74
C LEU A 132 -5.44 -1.02 -6.99
N LEU A 133 -5.97 -1.92 -6.18
CA LEU A 133 -7.34 -2.43 -6.30
C LEU A 133 -8.41 -1.38 -5.94
N ALA A 134 -8.06 -0.41 -5.10
CA ALA A 134 -8.93 0.72 -4.74
C ALA A 134 -9.00 1.81 -5.84
N GLN A 135 -8.09 1.82 -6.81
CA GLN A 135 -8.14 2.79 -7.91
C GLN A 135 -9.37 2.55 -8.79
N SER A 136 -10.15 3.61 -9.04
CA SER A 136 -11.42 3.59 -9.80
C SER A 136 -11.29 3.09 -11.25
N SER A 137 -10.06 3.05 -11.79
CA SER A 137 -9.76 2.37 -13.06
C SER A 137 -10.07 0.87 -13.03
N PHE A 138 -10.39 0.28 -11.89
CA PHE A 138 -10.79 -1.11 -11.76
C PHE A 138 -12.27 -1.30 -11.43
N ASP A 139 -13.05 -0.21 -11.40
CA ASP A 139 -14.49 -0.29 -11.18
C ASP A 139 -15.19 -0.75 -12.46
N VAL A 140 -15.26 -2.08 -12.62
CA VAL A 140 -15.92 -2.79 -13.72
C VAL A 140 -17.40 -2.39 -13.86
N ALA A 141 -17.97 -1.78 -12.83
CA ALA A 141 -19.39 -1.47 -12.74
C ALA A 141 -19.78 -0.07 -13.25
N SER A 142 -18.87 0.76 -13.81
CA SER A 142 -19.29 2.06 -14.35
C SER A 142 -20.11 1.86 -15.63
N PRO A 143 -21.46 1.98 -15.59
CA PRO A 143 -22.33 1.61 -16.70
C PRO A 143 -22.36 2.67 -17.81
N ALA A 144 -21.51 3.71 -17.70
CA ALA A 144 -21.48 4.85 -18.62
C ALA A 144 -21.05 4.47 -20.05
N SER A 145 -20.48 3.28 -20.25
CA SER A 145 -20.17 2.73 -21.59
C SER A 145 -21.36 2.01 -22.25
N THR A 146 -22.55 2.03 -21.63
CA THR A 146 -23.81 1.60 -22.25
C THR A 146 -24.30 2.66 -23.24
N SER A 147 -23.44 3.08 -24.17
CA SER A 147 -23.84 3.93 -25.29
C SER A 147 -24.39 3.05 -26.40
N ALA A 148 -25.73 3.00 -26.43
CA ALA A 148 -26.59 2.85 -27.60
C ALA A 148 -26.26 1.72 -28.60
N ALA A 149 -26.91 0.58 -28.35
CA ALA A 149 -27.63 -0.23 -29.32
C ALA A 149 -27.57 0.23 -30.80
N THR A 150 -26.56 -0.23 -31.53
CA THR A 150 -26.72 -0.57 -32.95
C THR A 150 -26.33 -2.05 -33.14
N PRO A 151 -27.10 -2.85 -33.91
CA PRO A 151 -26.98 -4.31 -33.93
C PRO A 151 -25.96 -4.83 -34.96
N VAL A 152 -25.07 -3.96 -35.45
CA VAL A 152 -24.10 -4.38 -36.46
C VAL A 152 -22.93 -5.09 -35.78
N GLU A 153 -22.86 -6.41 -35.95
CA GLU A 153 -21.76 -7.27 -35.50
C GLU A 153 -20.46 -6.88 -36.21
N SER A 154 -19.81 -5.82 -35.72
CA SER A 154 -18.50 -5.43 -36.22
C SER A 154 -17.41 -6.31 -35.57
N PRO A 155 -16.38 -6.74 -36.33
CA PRO A 155 -15.21 -7.46 -35.79
C PRO A 155 -14.45 -6.65 -34.72
N THR A 156 -14.73 -5.35 -34.61
CA THR A 156 -14.24 -4.48 -33.54
C THR A 156 -14.88 -4.82 -32.18
N ARG A 157 -16.16 -5.22 -32.16
CA ARG A 157 -16.91 -5.54 -30.93
C ARG A 157 -16.37 -6.79 -30.24
N SER A 158 -15.95 -7.79 -31.00
CA SER A 158 -15.37 -9.02 -30.44
C SER A 158 -14.02 -8.76 -29.77
N ARG A 159 -13.17 -7.92 -30.37
CA ARG A 159 -11.88 -7.51 -29.76
C ARG A 159 -12.06 -6.76 -28.44
N ILE A 160 -13.03 -5.85 -28.38
CA ILE A 160 -13.34 -5.11 -27.13
C ILE A 160 -13.84 -6.07 -26.05
N GLN A 161 -14.72 -7.03 -26.39
CA GLN A 161 -15.20 -8.03 -25.45
C GLN A 161 -14.08 -8.94 -24.92
N THR A 162 -13.14 -9.36 -25.78
CA THR A 162 -11.97 -10.14 -25.35
C THR A 162 -11.09 -9.32 -24.40
N CYS A 163 -10.84 -8.05 -24.71
CA CYS A 163 -10.06 -7.15 -23.85
C CYS A 163 -10.69 -6.98 -22.47
N GLU A 164 -11.99 -6.72 -22.39
CA GLU A 164 -12.70 -6.60 -21.11
C GLU A 164 -12.68 -7.91 -20.33
N ARG A 165 -12.84 -9.06 -21.00
CA ARG A 165 -12.73 -10.37 -20.35
C ARG A 165 -11.34 -10.62 -19.76
N THR A 166 -10.28 -10.34 -20.51
CA THR A 166 -8.91 -10.48 -20.00
C THR A 166 -8.66 -9.54 -18.81
N ARG A 167 -9.22 -8.33 -18.85
CA ARG A 167 -9.11 -7.37 -17.75
C ARG A 167 -9.80 -7.87 -16.48
N THR A 168 -11.02 -8.40 -16.57
CA THR A 168 -11.74 -8.94 -15.41
C THR A 168 -11.06 -10.18 -14.83
N GLU A 169 -10.56 -11.08 -15.69
CA GLU A 169 -9.78 -12.24 -15.27
C GLU A 169 -8.49 -11.84 -14.53
N ASN A 170 -7.76 -10.84 -15.02
CA ASN A 170 -6.57 -10.33 -14.35
C ASN A 170 -6.87 -9.68 -13.00
N LEU A 171 -7.98 -8.94 -12.90
CA LEU A 171 -8.44 -8.34 -11.65
C LEU A 171 -8.77 -9.41 -10.60
N LEU A 172 -9.45 -10.49 -10.99
CA LEU A 172 -9.74 -11.62 -10.10
C LEU A 172 -8.44 -12.30 -9.62
N LYS A 173 -7.46 -12.47 -10.51
CA LYS A 173 -6.14 -12.99 -10.13
C LYS A 173 -5.43 -12.10 -9.12
N LEU A 174 -5.44 -10.78 -9.31
CA LEU A 174 -4.83 -9.83 -8.36
C LEU A 174 -5.49 -9.90 -6.99
N LYS A 175 -6.83 -9.97 -6.93
CA LYS A 175 -7.57 -10.16 -5.67
C LYS A 175 -7.18 -11.46 -4.97
N HIS A 176 -7.02 -12.54 -5.73
CA HIS A 176 -6.60 -13.83 -5.18
C HIS A 176 -5.18 -13.77 -4.62
N VAL A 177 -4.22 -13.18 -5.35
CA VAL A 177 -2.84 -12.99 -4.88
C VAL A 177 -2.80 -12.13 -3.61
N ARG A 178 -3.57 -11.04 -3.57
CA ARG A 178 -3.70 -10.20 -2.36
C ARG A 178 -4.17 -11.02 -1.16
N GLN A 179 -5.21 -11.83 -1.34
CA GLN A 179 -5.77 -12.65 -0.27
C GLN A 179 -4.76 -13.69 0.22
N GLN A 180 -4.08 -14.37 -0.72
CA GLN A 180 -3.06 -15.35 -0.41
C GLN A 180 -1.90 -14.73 0.40
N LEU A 181 -1.35 -13.59 -0.05
CA LEU A 181 -0.26 -12.91 0.66
C LEU A 181 -0.66 -12.47 2.07
N HIS A 182 -1.90 -12.04 2.24
CA HIS A 182 -2.46 -11.69 3.55
C HIS A 182 -2.55 -12.94 4.45
N ASP A 183 -3.13 -14.02 3.95
CA ASP A 183 -3.35 -15.24 4.72
C ASP A 183 -2.02 -15.92 5.09
N ASP A 184 -1.05 -15.92 4.18
CA ASP A 184 0.32 -16.40 4.42
C ASP A 184 0.98 -15.58 5.53
N LEU A 185 0.90 -14.24 5.48
CA LEU A 185 1.46 -13.40 6.56
C LEU A 185 0.80 -13.73 7.90
N MET A 186 -0.53 -13.79 7.95
CA MET A 186 -1.25 -14.07 9.20
C MET A 186 -0.94 -15.46 9.74
N ALA A 187 -0.77 -16.46 8.88
CA ALA A 187 -0.35 -17.80 9.26
C ALA A 187 1.05 -17.80 9.88
N THR A 188 2.02 -17.09 9.29
CA THR A 188 3.38 -16.99 9.84
C THR A 188 3.42 -16.28 11.19
N LEU A 189 2.63 -15.21 11.36
CA LEU A 189 2.51 -14.50 12.63
C LEU A 189 1.88 -15.38 13.73
N ALA A 190 0.83 -16.14 13.39
CA ALA A 190 0.21 -17.06 14.33
C ALA A 190 1.18 -18.16 14.78
N TRP A 191 1.96 -18.69 13.84
CA TRP A 191 2.97 -19.70 14.12
C TRP A 191 4.10 -19.19 15.03
N VAL A 192 4.59 -17.96 14.83
CA VAL A 192 5.59 -17.37 15.74
C VAL A 192 5.05 -17.19 17.16
N ARG A 193 3.77 -16.87 17.32
CA ARG A 193 3.14 -16.80 18.66
C ARG A 193 3.08 -18.15 19.35
N GLU A 194 2.78 -19.22 18.62
CA GLU A 194 2.85 -20.58 19.15
C GLU A 194 4.26 -20.89 19.64
N LEU A 195 5.27 -20.50 18.87
CA LEU A 195 6.65 -20.69 19.25
C LEU A 195 7.07 -19.89 20.49
N VAL A 196 6.65 -18.64 20.60
CA VAL A 196 6.83 -17.83 21.82
C VAL A 196 6.24 -18.56 23.03
N THR A 197 5.06 -19.15 22.87
CA THR A 197 4.42 -19.95 23.92
C THR A 197 5.25 -21.19 24.27
N MET A 198 5.83 -21.88 23.27
CA MET A 198 6.72 -23.02 23.49
C MET A 198 8.02 -22.63 24.20
N ILE A 199 8.61 -21.48 23.87
CA ILE A 199 9.81 -20.95 24.56
C ILE A 199 9.49 -20.74 26.04
N HIS A 200 8.37 -20.08 26.35
CA HIS A 200 7.97 -19.87 27.72
C HIS A 200 7.74 -21.19 28.46
N LEU A 201 7.06 -22.16 27.82
CA LEU A 201 6.85 -23.48 28.41
C LEU A 201 8.17 -24.21 28.69
N ALA A 202 9.11 -24.21 27.74
CA ALA A 202 10.42 -24.83 27.90
C ALA A 202 11.20 -24.22 29.08
N LYS A 203 11.15 -22.89 29.22
CA LYS A 203 11.77 -22.18 30.33
C LYS A 203 11.18 -22.60 31.68
N TYR A 204 9.86 -22.68 31.81
CA TYR A 204 9.21 -23.04 33.08
C TYR A 204 9.32 -24.53 33.43
N THR A 205 9.48 -25.40 32.43
CA THR A 205 9.62 -26.84 32.64
C THR A 205 11.07 -27.27 32.90
N GLY A 206 12.04 -26.36 32.77
CA GLY A 206 13.47 -26.67 32.93
C GLY A 206 14.00 -27.60 31.82
N ALA A 207 13.37 -27.60 30.64
CA ALA A 207 13.80 -28.42 29.51
C ALA A 207 15.23 -28.05 29.08
N PRO A 208 16.10 -28.99 28.71
CA PRO A 208 17.50 -28.68 28.38
C PRO A 208 17.61 -27.63 27.27
N ALA A 209 18.58 -26.72 27.38
CA ALA A 209 18.80 -25.61 26.45
C ALA A 209 18.95 -26.06 24.98
N SER A 210 19.41 -27.29 24.74
CA SER A 210 19.45 -27.91 23.41
C SER A 210 18.08 -28.00 22.74
N ARG A 211 16.99 -28.16 23.51
CA ARG A 211 15.63 -28.19 22.98
C ARG A 211 15.17 -26.81 22.53
N ALA A 212 15.58 -25.74 23.23
CA ALA A 212 15.32 -24.38 22.79
C ALA A 212 16.08 -24.05 21.49
N ALA A 213 17.34 -24.48 21.38
CA ALA A 213 18.13 -24.33 20.16
C ALA A 213 17.49 -25.06 18.96
N GLU A 214 16.96 -26.27 19.16
CA GLU A 214 16.24 -27.02 18.11
C GLU A 214 14.97 -26.28 17.65
N LEU A 215 14.20 -25.70 18.58
CA LEU A 215 13.04 -24.88 18.23
C LEU A 215 13.43 -23.64 17.43
N VAL A 216 14.54 -22.98 17.78
CA VAL A 216 15.04 -21.83 17.03
C VAL A 216 15.56 -22.22 15.65
N GLN A 217 16.22 -23.37 15.49
CA GLN A 217 16.61 -23.89 14.17
C GLN A 217 15.41 -24.22 13.29
N GLN A 218 14.31 -24.72 13.87
CA GLN A 218 13.06 -24.92 13.14
C GLN A 218 12.48 -23.58 12.64
N ILE A 219 12.71 -22.47 13.34
CA ILE A 219 12.41 -21.10 12.85
C ILE A 219 13.23 -20.77 11.63
N ALA A 220 14.55 -20.86 11.73
CA ALA A 220 15.44 -20.50 10.64
C ALA A 220 15.07 -21.27 9.36
N ALA A 221 14.84 -22.59 9.47
CA ALA A 221 14.48 -23.42 8.33
C ALA A 221 13.11 -23.07 7.72
N ALA A 222 12.10 -22.79 8.54
CA ALA A 222 10.78 -22.40 8.05
C ALA A 222 10.79 -21.01 7.39
N VAL A 223 11.57 -20.07 7.93
CA VAL A 223 11.75 -18.72 7.39
C VAL A 223 12.47 -18.74 6.05
N GLU A 224 13.48 -19.58 5.90
CA GLU A 224 14.20 -19.73 4.63
C GLU A 224 13.26 -20.25 3.52
N GLY A 225 12.35 -21.17 3.85
CA GLY A 225 11.30 -21.62 2.93
C GLY A 225 10.31 -20.51 2.52
N LEU A 226 9.99 -19.56 3.41
CA LEU A 226 9.13 -18.40 3.11
C LEU A 226 9.84 -17.36 2.23
N SER A 227 11.15 -17.17 2.46
CA SER A 227 11.99 -16.30 1.64
C SER A 227 12.06 -16.80 0.19
N GLU A 228 12.18 -18.11 -0.03
CA GLU A 228 12.15 -18.68 -1.38
C GLU A 228 10.82 -18.40 -2.09
N VAL A 229 9.68 -18.58 -1.41
CA VAL A 229 8.35 -18.33 -2.01
C VAL A 229 8.18 -16.86 -2.39
N THR A 230 8.69 -15.94 -1.59
CA THR A 230 8.62 -14.51 -1.90
C THR A 230 9.59 -14.10 -3.01
N ALA A 231 10.76 -14.73 -3.09
CA ALA A 231 11.74 -14.50 -4.16
C ALA A 231 11.24 -14.92 -5.55
N TRP A 232 10.42 -15.97 -5.64
CA TRP A 232 9.83 -16.42 -6.92
C TRP A 232 8.86 -15.40 -7.53
N VAL A 233 8.23 -14.56 -6.70
CA VAL A 233 7.31 -13.52 -7.18
C VAL A 233 8.05 -12.35 -7.82
N ASP A 234 9.31 -12.14 -7.44
CA ASP A 234 10.15 -11.01 -7.89
C ASP A 234 11.04 -11.34 -9.09
N ASP A 235 10.93 -12.51 -9.74
CA ASP A 235 11.67 -12.79 -10.98
C ASP A 235 10.86 -12.37 -12.24
N PRO A 236 11.08 -11.15 -12.79
CA PRO A 236 10.43 -10.72 -14.03
C PRO A 236 10.97 -11.45 -15.28
N ARG A 237 12.00 -12.29 -15.17
CA ARG A 237 12.70 -12.86 -16.33
C ARG A 237 11.96 -14.04 -16.99
N ASP A 238 10.98 -14.65 -16.31
CA ASP A 238 10.18 -15.73 -16.90
C ASP A 238 9.00 -15.20 -17.76
N ARG A 239 8.83 -13.88 -17.89
CA ARG A 239 7.98 -13.28 -18.93
C ARG A 239 8.72 -13.19 -20.26
N SER A 240 9.28 -14.30 -20.74
CA SER A 240 9.64 -14.37 -22.16
C SER A 240 8.34 -14.28 -22.97
N PRO A 241 8.18 -13.28 -23.87
CA PRO A 241 7.06 -13.30 -24.80
C PRO A 241 7.22 -14.56 -25.64
N ARG A 242 6.33 -15.54 -25.43
CA ARG A 242 6.15 -16.67 -26.35
C ARG A 242 5.81 -16.05 -27.70
N ASN A 243 6.85 -15.90 -28.51
CA ASN A 243 6.80 -15.39 -29.86
C ASN A 243 5.75 -16.19 -30.64
N THR A 244 4.64 -15.54 -30.95
CA THR A 244 3.67 -15.91 -31.97
C THR A 244 4.30 -15.74 -33.35
N SER A 245 5.36 -16.50 -33.61
CA SER A 245 6.03 -16.59 -34.92
C SER A 245 6.03 -18.04 -35.38
N ALA A 246 4.85 -18.55 -35.73
CA ALA A 246 4.70 -19.77 -36.50
C ALA A 246 3.33 -19.80 -37.21
N ASN A 247 3.05 -18.80 -38.04
CA ASN A 247 2.13 -18.99 -39.17
C ASN A 247 2.32 -17.91 -40.23
N ALA A 248 3.33 -18.10 -41.07
CA ALA A 248 3.45 -17.47 -42.39
C ALA A 248 4.51 -18.20 -43.23
N ALA A 249 4.30 -19.49 -43.51
CA ALA A 249 4.92 -20.15 -44.67
C ALA A 249 4.30 -21.53 -44.92
N SER A 250 3.34 -21.58 -45.85
CA SER A 250 3.12 -22.60 -46.90
C SER A 250 1.63 -22.85 -47.14
#